data_AF-A0A3C0UVQ2-F1
#
_entry.id   AF-A0A3C0UVQ2-F1
#
_cell.length_a   1.000
_cell.length_b   1.000
_cell.length_c   1.000
_cell.angle_alpha   90.00
_cell.angle_beta   90.00
_cell.angle_gamma   90.00
#
_symmetry.space_group_name_H-M   'P 1'
#
loop_
_entity.id
_entity.type
_entity.pdbx_description
1 polymer ?
#
loop_
_entity_poly.entity_id
_entity_poly.type
_entity_poly.pdbx_seq_one_letter_code
_entity_poly.pdbx_strand_id
1 'polypeptide(L)'
;DNVVLNSQNLNEILAVLDWEMTTIGDPLMDVGTSLSYWAEAGDGAFEKSFNLTWLPGNLTRQEFADRYAEKSGRDLSNILYYYVFGLFKNTVVIQQIYARWKKGFSKDERFGALLMGVHALTNSASKAIEKDKI
;
A
#
# COMPACT_ATOMS: atom_id res chain seq x y z
N ASP A 1 -5.50 -8.98 3.04
CA ASP A 1 -5.78 -10.17 3.86
C ASP A 1 -6.70 -9.86 5.06
N ASN A 2 -6.82 -8.61 5.51
CA ASN A 2 -7.65 -8.24 6.68
C ASN A 2 -9.17 -8.12 6.43
N VAL A 3 -9.72 -8.82 5.43
CA VAL A 3 -11.16 -8.83 5.13
C VAL A 3 -11.66 -10.25 4.95
N VAL A 4 -12.84 -10.54 5.50
CA VAL A 4 -13.55 -11.82 5.29
C VAL A 4 -14.60 -11.61 4.21
N LEU A 5 -14.50 -12.35 3.11
CA LEU A 5 -15.45 -12.29 2.00
C LEU A 5 -16.50 -13.39 2.11
N ASN A 6 -17.71 -13.11 1.62
CA ASN A 6 -18.74 -14.13 1.47
C ASN A 6 -18.33 -15.13 0.36
N SER A 7 -18.19 -16.41 0.71
CA SER A 7 -17.76 -17.45 -0.23
C SER A 7 -18.74 -17.71 -1.37
N GLN A 8 -20.01 -17.31 -1.22
CA GLN A 8 -21.04 -17.40 -2.27
C GLN A 8 -21.15 -16.11 -3.11
N ASN A 9 -20.62 -14.99 -2.63
CA ASN A 9 -20.60 -13.71 -3.33
C ASN A 9 -19.39 -12.87 -2.91
N LEU A 10 -18.30 -12.93 -3.67
CA LEU A 10 -17.04 -12.27 -3.31
C LEU A 10 -17.10 -10.73 -3.32
N ASN A 11 -18.21 -10.13 -3.76
CA ASN A 11 -18.41 -8.68 -3.68
C ASN A 11 -18.87 -8.22 -2.28
N GLU A 12 -19.23 -9.14 -1.40
CA GLU A 12 -19.72 -8.85 -0.06
C GLU A 12 -18.62 -9.10 0.99
N ILE A 13 -18.30 -8.05 1.73
CA ILE A 13 -17.40 -8.12 2.89
C ILE A 13 -18.23 -8.43 4.13
N LEU A 14 -17.98 -9.58 4.75
CA LEU A 14 -18.65 -10.02 5.98
C LEU A 14 -18.03 -9.42 7.24
N ALA A 15 -16.71 -9.22 7.24
CA ALA A 15 -15.99 -8.65 8.38
C ALA A 15 -14.68 -7.96 7.95
N VAL A 16 -14.26 -6.98 8.74
CA VAL A 16 -12.93 -6.36 8.69
C VAL A 16 -12.19 -6.76 9.97
N LEU A 17 -10.97 -7.26 9.82
CA LEU A 17 -10.15 -7.82 10.90
C LEU A 17 -8.96 -6.89 11.25
N ASP A 18 -8.15 -7.30 12.23
CA ASP A 18 -6.88 -6.66 12.61
C ASP A 18 -6.97 -5.16 12.94
N TRP A 19 -7.88 -4.84 13.86
CA TRP A 19 -8.11 -3.48 14.37
C TRP A 19 -7.04 -2.98 15.35
N GLU A 20 -5.95 -3.72 15.58
CA GLU A 20 -4.96 -3.38 16.62
C GLU A 20 -4.22 -2.05 16.37
N MET A 21 -4.15 -1.60 15.12
CA MET A 21 -3.56 -0.31 14.74
C MET A 21 -4.60 0.79 14.49
N THR A 22 -5.88 0.55 14.78
CA THR A 22 -6.93 1.54 14.54
C THR A 22 -6.79 2.77 15.44
N THR A 23 -7.12 3.94 14.89
CA THR A 23 -7.11 5.20 15.62
C THR A 23 -8.00 6.23 14.93
N ILE A 24 -8.19 7.39 15.57
CA ILE A 24 -8.88 8.54 14.96
C ILE A 24 -7.85 9.35 14.17
N GLY A 25 -8.11 9.58 12.89
CA GLY A 25 -7.22 10.33 12.01
C GLY A 25 -7.89 10.80 10.73
N ASP A 26 -7.09 11.41 9.85
CA ASP A 26 -7.53 11.79 8.51
C ASP A 26 -7.76 10.52 7.66
N PRO A 27 -8.98 10.29 7.13
CA PRO A 27 -9.30 9.09 6.32
C PRO A 27 -8.40 8.92 5.09
N LEU A 28 -7.89 10.02 4.52
CA LEU A 28 -7.03 9.93 3.34
C LEU A 28 -5.66 9.30 3.65
N MET A 29 -5.26 9.24 4.93
CA MET A 29 -4.06 8.48 5.33
C MET A 29 -4.23 6.97 5.09
N ASP A 30 -5.42 6.43 5.29
CA ASP A 30 -5.72 5.02 5.00
C ASP A 30 -5.87 4.80 3.48
N VAL A 31 -6.44 5.76 2.74
CA VAL A 31 -6.48 5.70 1.27
C VAL A 31 -5.07 5.69 0.69
N GLY A 32 -4.21 6.61 1.14
CA GLY A 32 -2.81 6.68 0.71
C GLY A 32 -2.02 5.43 1.09
N THR A 33 -2.23 4.89 2.30
CA THR A 33 -1.65 3.60 2.70
C THR A 33 -2.15 2.47 1.78
N SER A 34 -3.44 2.41 1.47
CA SER A 34 -4.00 1.38 0.58
C SER A 34 -3.41 1.47 -0.83
N LEU A 35 -3.27 2.68 -1.39
CA LEU A 35 -2.63 2.93 -2.67
C LEU A 35 -1.16 2.50 -2.68
N SER A 36 -0.45 2.62 -1.56
CA SER A 36 0.96 2.20 -1.46
C SER A 36 1.15 0.67 -1.56
N TYR A 37 0.11 -0.12 -1.34
CA TYR A 37 0.08 -1.56 -1.61
C TYR A 37 -0.41 -1.89 -3.02
N TRP A 38 -0.94 -0.91 -3.76
CA TRP A 38 -1.55 -1.09 -5.06
C TRP A 38 -0.49 -1.07 -6.16
N ALA A 39 -0.27 -2.22 -6.79
CA ALA A 39 0.63 -2.34 -7.93
C ALA A 39 -0.14 -2.29 -9.25
N GLU A 40 0.52 -1.75 -10.28
CA GLU A 40 0.06 -1.75 -11.66
C GLU A 40 0.97 -2.60 -12.56
N ALA A 41 0.50 -2.91 -13.77
CA ALA A 41 1.22 -3.79 -14.70
C ALA A 41 2.63 -3.29 -15.05
N GLY A 42 2.90 -1.99 -14.98
CA GLY A 42 4.20 -1.37 -15.25
C GLY A 42 5.18 -1.38 -14.07
N ASP A 43 4.76 -1.79 -12.87
CA ASP A 43 5.59 -1.69 -11.66
C ASP A 43 6.68 -2.76 -11.58
N GLY A 44 7.61 -2.55 -10.65
CA GLY A 44 8.68 -3.49 -10.33
C GLY A 44 8.19 -4.79 -9.69
N ALA A 45 9.08 -5.77 -9.62
CA ALA A 45 8.78 -7.09 -9.05
C ALA A 45 8.47 -7.03 -7.55
N PHE A 46 9.07 -6.08 -6.81
CA PHE A 46 8.83 -5.94 -5.38
C PHE A 46 7.40 -5.48 -5.10
N GLU A 47 6.96 -4.41 -5.76
CA GLU A 47 5.61 -3.86 -5.63
C GLU A 47 4.55 -4.91 -5.96
N LYS A 48 4.80 -5.74 -6.99
CA LYS A 48 3.90 -6.81 -7.43
C LYS A 48 3.88 -8.04 -6.52
N SER A 49 4.87 -8.23 -5.66
CA SER A 49 5.03 -9.48 -4.89
C SER A 49 4.06 -9.62 -3.71
N PHE A 50 3.39 -8.53 -3.30
CA PHE A 50 2.50 -8.51 -2.14
C PHE A 50 1.01 -8.35 -2.48
N ASN A 51 0.66 -8.32 -3.76
CA ASN A 51 -0.72 -8.14 -4.20
C ASN A 51 -0.95 -8.74 -5.60
N LEU A 52 -2.20 -8.67 -6.05
CA LEU A 52 -2.62 -9.12 -7.38
C LEU A 52 -3.27 -7.99 -8.21
N THR A 53 -3.19 -6.74 -7.76
CA THR A 53 -3.88 -5.61 -8.38
C THR A 53 -3.26 -5.20 -9.72
N TRP A 54 -2.06 -5.69 -10.02
CA TRP A 54 -1.38 -5.49 -11.29
C TRP A 54 -1.90 -6.41 -12.41
N LEU A 55 -2.74 -7.39 -12.10
CA LEU A 55 -3.36 -8.27 -13.09
C LEU A 55 -4.50 -7.56 -13.84
N PRO A 56 -4.76 -7.92 -15.11
CA PRO A 56 -5.86 -7.35 -15.90
C PRO A 56 -7.22 -7.45 -15.19
N GLY A 57 -8.03 -6.40 -15.31
CA GLY A 57 -9.37 -6.32 -14.71
C GLY A 57 -9.44 -5.59 -13.36
N ASN A 58 -8.30 -5.24 -12.77
CA ASN A 58 -8.22 -4.37 -11.60
C ASN A 58 -8.15 -2.89 -12.00
N LEU A 59 -8.48 -2.02 -11.04
CA LEU A 59 -8.35 -0.57 -11.19
C LEU A 59 -6.88 -0.15 -11.18
N THR A 60 -6.55 0.90 -11.94
CA THR A 60 -5.34 1.71 -11.73
C THR A 60 -5.41 2.44 -10.38
N ARG A 61 -4.27 2.96 -9.91
CA ARG A 61 -4.22 3.79 -8.69
C ARG A 61 -5.12 5.03 -8.83
N GLN A 62 -5.14 5.64 -10.01
CA GLN A 62 -5.99 6.80 -10.26
C GLN A 62 -7.48 6.42 -10.25
N GLU A 63 -7.88 5.34 -10.93
CA GLU A 63 -9.29 4.90 -10.93
C GLU A 63 -9.76 4.48 -9.53
N PHE A 64 -8.89 3.89 -8.71
CA PHE A 64 -9.18 3.62 -7.30
C PHE A 64 -9.47 4.92 -6.54
N ALA A 65 -8.60 5.93 -6.69
CA ALA A 65 -8.76 7.22 -6.04
C ALA A 65 -10.04 7.92 -6.48
N ASP A 66 -10.32 7.95 -7.79
CA ASP A 66 -11.51 8.58 -8.37
C ASP A 66 -12.79 7.92 -7.86
N ARG A 67 -12.82 6.58 -7.83
CA ARG A 67 -13.96 5.82 -7.27
C ARG A 67 -14.16 6.08 -5.79
N TYR A 68 -13.09 6.21 -5.02
CA TYR A 68 -13.18 6.57 -3.61
C TYR A 68 -13.73 7.99 -3.43
N ALA A 69 -13.25 8.96 -4.21
CA ALA A 69 -13.73 10.34 -4.19
C ALA A 69 -15.24 10.40 -4.51
N GLU A 70 -15.68 9.70 -5.57
CA GLU A 70 -17.09 9.62 -5.97
C GLU A 70 -17.97 9.04 -4.85
N LYS A 71 -17.56 7.92 -4.23
CA LYS A 71 -18.37 7.24 -3.22
C LYS A 71 -18.37 7.94 -1.86
N SER A 72 -17.27 8.60 -1.50
CA SER A 72 -17.13 9.25 -0.19
C SER A 72 -17.52 10.73 -0.19
N GLY A 73 -17.58 11.36 -1.37
CA GLY A 73 -17.77 12.81 -1.51
C GLY A 73 -16.58 13.64 -1.03
N ARG A 74 -15.41 13.02 -0.82
CA ARG A 74 -14.19 13.69 -0.32
C ARG A 74 -13.37 14.28 -1.45
N ASP A 75 -12.72 15.41 -1.15
CA ASP A 75 -11.72 15.99 -2.03
C ASP A 75 -10.40 15.20 -1.94
N LEU A 76 -9.97 14.66 -3.07
CA LEU A 76 -8.71 13.92 -3.24
C LEU A 76 -7.69 14.70 -4.09
N SER A 77 -7.87 16.01 -4.25
CA SER A 77 -6.92 16.88 -4.97
C SER A 77 -5.47 16.73 -4.52
N ASN A 78 -5.25 16.44 -3.24
CA ASN A 78 -3.92 16.22 -2.65
C ASN A 78 -3.53 14.74 -2.51
N ILE A 79 -4.14 13.82 -3.26
CA ILE A 79 -3.91 12.37 -3.09
C ILE A 79 -2.44 11.96 -3.24
N LEU A 80 -1.65 12.69 -4.04
CA LEU A 80 -0.22 12.46 -4.19
C LEU A 80 0.51 12.51 -2.84
N TYR A 81 0.20 13.49 -1.99
CA TYR A 81 0.79 13.59 -0.65
C TYR A 81 0.50 12.34 0.18
N TYR A 82 -0.76 11.89 0.18
CA TYR A 82 -1.17 10.72 0.95
C TYR A 82 -0.57 9.42 0.41
N TYR A 83 -0.45 9.28 -0.92
CA TYR A 83 0.22 8.13 -1.54
C TYR A 83 1.70 8.06 -1.17
N VAL A 84 2.42 9.19 -1.29
CA VAL A 84 3.82 9.30 -0.88
C VAL A 84 3.98 9.02 0.61
N PHE A 85 3.07 9.53 1.45
CA PHE A 85 3.05 9.21 2.88
C PHE A 85 2.87 7.71 3.12
N GLY A 86 1.96 7.04 2.40
CA GLY A 86 1.75 5.59 2.47
C GLY A 86 3.02 4.81 2.12
N LEU A 87 3.68 5.18 1.02
CA LEU A 87 4.97 4.59 0.61
C LEU A 87 6.06 4.80 1.68
N PHE A 88 6.16 6.01 2.24
CA PHE A 88 7.10 6.32 3.31
C PHE A 88 6.81 5.48 4.58
N LYS A 89 5.55 5.42 5.01
CA LYS A 89 5.11 4.60 6.15
C LYS A 89 5.52 3.14 5.96
N ASN A 90 5.21 2.55 4.80
CA ASN A 90 5.57 1.18 4.50
C ASN A 90 7.10 0.97 4.42
N THR A 91 7.83 1.95 3.87
CA THR A 91 9.31 1.96 3.86
C THR A 91 9.86 1.88 5.28
N VAL A 92 9.33 2.67 6.21
CA VAL A 92 9.74 2.65 7.62
C VAL A 92 9.44 1.29 8.25
N VAL A 93 8.25 0.71 8.01
CA VAL A 93 7.88 -0.61 8.54
C VAL A 93 8.88 -1.68 8.11
N ILE A 94 9.16 -1.80 6.80
CA ILE A 94 10.08 -2.82 6.30
C ILE A 94 11.54 -2.54 6.68
N GLN A 95 11.95 -1.27 6.76
CA GLN A 95 13.27 -0.88 7.25
C GLN A 95 13.48 -1.30 8.71
N GLN A 96 12.45 -1.18 9.55
CA GLN A 96 12.52 -1.59 10.96
C GLN A 96 12.57 -3.11 11.11
N ILE A 97 11.92 -3.88 10.23
CA ILE A 97 12.03 -5.34 10.19
C ILE A 97 13.46 -5.75 9.77
N TYR A 98 13.97 -5.16 8.68
CA TYR A 98 15.35 -5.38 8.21
C TYR A 98 16.37 -5.04 9.30
N ALA A 99 16.22 -3.90 10.00
CA ALA A 99 17.13 -3.48 11.05
C ALA A 99 17.18 -4.48 12.22
N ARG A 100 16.05 -5.10 12.60
CA ARG A 100 16.01 -6.15 13.62
C ARG A 100 16.73 -7.43 13.17
N TRP A 101 16.52 -7.85 11.93
CA TRP A 101 17.25 -8.97 11.33
C TRP A 101 18.76 -8.71 11.28
N LYS A 102 19.17 -7.51 10.83
CA LYS A 102 20.58 -7.12 10.73
C LYS A 102 21.29 -7.11 12.09
N LYS A 103 20.55 -6.81 13.17
CA LYS A 103 21.04 -6.87 14.57
C LYS A 103 21.01 -8.29 15.16
N GLY A 104 20.54 -9.29 14.43
CA GLY A 104 20.48 -10.68 14.88
C GLY A 104 19.26 -11.03 15.76
N PHE A 105 18.27 -10.13 15.87
CA PHE A 105 17.02 -10.42 16.60
C PHE A 105 16.06 -11.34 15.83
N SER A 106 16.30 -11.52 14.53
CA SER A 106 15.67 -12.54 13.70
C SER A 106 16.72 -13.14 12.76
N LYS A 107 16.56 -14.43 12.45
CA LYS A 107 17.41 -15.16 11.50
C LYS A 107 16.70 -15.47 10.17
N ASP A 108 15.46 -15.03 10.02
CA ASP A 108 14.69 -15.27 8.80
C ASP A 108 15.27 -14.45 7.63
N GLU A 109 15.84 -15.13 6.64
CA GLU A 109 16.49 -14.51 5.49
C GLU A 109 15.54 -13.62 4.68
N ARG A 110 14.22 -13.89 4.73
CA ARG A 110 13.21 -13.03 4.08
C ARG A 110 13.26 -11.61 4.60
N PHE A 111 13.60 -11.41 5.88
CA PHE A 111 13.74 -10.07 6.46
C PHE A 111 15.00 -9.35 5.98
N GLY A 112 16.05 -10.09 5.60
CA GLY A 112 17.22 -9.51 4.92
C GLY A 112 16.88 -8.97 3.53
N ALA A 113 16.02 -9.68 2.79
CA ALA A 113 15.58 -9.29 1.46
C ALA A 113 14.72 -8.01 1.42
N LEU A 114 14.13 -7.62 2.56
CA LEU A 114 13.31 -6.40 2.67
C LEU A 114 14.09 -5.10 2.40
N LEU A 115 15.43 -5.11 2.46
CA LEU A 115 16.23 -3.95 2.05
C LEU A 115 15.98 -3.56 0.59
N MET A 116 15.73 -4.55 -0.30
CA MET A 116 15.34 -4.26 -1.69
C MET A 116 14.01 -3.52 -1.74
N GLY A 117 13.09 -3.85 -0.85
CA GLY A 117 11.81 -3.17 -0.69
C GLY A 117 11.94 -1.71 -0.27
N VAL A 118 12.87 -1.42 0.65
CA VAL A 118 13.16 -0.05 1.09
C VAL A 118 13.53 0.82 -0.11
N HIS A 119 14.42 0.31 -0.96
CA HIS A 119 14.82 1.01 -2.19
C HIS A 119 13.67 1.11 -3.19
N ALA A 120 12.90 0.05 -3.41
CA ALA A 120 11.77 0.06 -4.34
C ALA A 120 10.72 1.11 -3.96
N LEU A 121 10.25 1.11 -2.71
CA LEU A 121 9.24 2.05 -2.23
C LEU A 121 9.74 3.50 -2.22
N THR A 122 11.02 3.73 -1.85
CA THR A 122 11.63 5.07 -1.90
C THR A 122 11.72 5.60 -3.34
N ASN A 123 12.08 4.74 -4.29
CA ASN A 123 12.14 5.09 -5.71
C ASN A 123 10.74 5.37 -6.27
N SER A 124 9.74 4.59 -5.89
CA SER A 124 8.35 4.81 -6.29
C SER A 124 7.81 6.13 -5.75
N ALA A 125 8.14 6.49 -4.50
CA ALA A 125 7.78 7.79 -3.93
C ALA A 125 8.44 8.95 -4.69
N SER A 126 9.75 8.83 -4.97
CA SER A 126 10.50 9.86 -5.71
C SER A 126 9.93 10.07 -7.12
N LYS A 127 9.65 8.98 -7.85
CA LYS A 127 9.04 9.03 -9.18
C LYS A 127 7.63 9.64 -9.16
N ALA A 128 6.84 9.37 -8.14
CA ALA A 128 5.50 9.93 -8.00
C ALA A 128 5.56 11.45 -7.81
N ILE A 129 6.47 11.92 -6.96
CA ILE A 129 6.73 13.35 -6.74
C ILE A 129 7.22 14.01 -8.04
N GLU A 130 8.21 13.42 -8.72
CA GLU A 130 8.78 13.98 -9.96
C GLU A 130 7.75 14.10 -11.09
N LYS A 131 6.80 13.18 -11.15
CA LYS A 131 5.76 13.14 -12.19
C LYS A 131 4.47 13.83 -11.78
N ASP A 132 4.39 14.31 -10.54
CA ASP A 132 3.20 14.89 -9.93
C ASP A 132 1.94 13.99 -10.09
N LYS A 133 2.12 12.69 -9.88
CA LYS A 133 1.03 11.69 -10.02
C LYS A 133 1.30 10.41 -9.24
N ILE A 134 0.22 9.71 -8.91
CA ILE A 134 0.23 8.38 -8.29
C ILE A 134 0.33 7.27 -9.33
#